data_AF-A0A2S9GFX2-F1
#
_entry.id   AF-A0A2S9GFX2-F1
#
_cell.length_a   1.000
_cell.length_b   1.000
_cell.length_c   1.000
_cell.angle_alpha   90.00
_cell.angle_beta   90.00
_cell.angle_gamma   90.00
#
_symmetry.space_group_name_H-M   'P 1'
#
loop_
_entity.id
_entity.type
_entity.pdbx_description
1 polymer ?
#
loop_
_entity_poly.entity_id
_entity_poly.type
_entity_poly.pdbx_seq_one_letter_code
_entity_poly.pdbx_strand_id
1 'polypeptide(L)'
;GLAELRYTMRATNSESLRQLESRMAGCFAAGAVATGCEHDVSETAPAYAELAPDPWLAETVRAEMLRVGRSPVPSDVEASLPLGS
;
A
#
# COMPACT_ATOMS: atom_id res chain seq x y z
N GLY A 1 16.88 -28.16 1.48
CA GLY A 1 16.89 -27.13 2.53
C GLY A 1 15.57 -26.39 2.48
N LEU A 2 15.17 -25.75 3.58
CA LEU A 2 13.97 -24.91 3.65
C LEU A 2 14.37 -23.44 3.62
N ALA A 3 13.62 -22.63 2.90
CA ALA A 3 13.74 -21.18 2.89
C ALA A 3 12.36 -20.56 3.16
N GLU A 4 12.31 -19.54 4.00
CA GLU A 4 11.09 -18.83 4.38
C GLU A 4 11.34 -17.33 4.34
N LEU A 5 10.32 -16.54 4.00
CA LEU A 5 10.36 -15.09 4.03
C LEU A 5 9.02 -14.54 4.52
N ARG A 6 9.07 -13.35 5.14
CA ARG A 6 7.89 -12.56 5.49
C ARG A 6 8.00 -11.20 4.82
N TYR A 7 6.93 -10.77 4.17
CA TYR A 7 6.90 -9.55 3.38
C TYR A 7 5.56 -8.82 3.53
N THR A 8 5.54 -7.56 3.15
CA THR A 8 4.34 -6.73 3.10
C THR A 8 4.27 -6.08 1.73
N MET A 9 3.08 -6.12 1.13
CA MET A 9 2.77 -5.43 -0.11
C MET A 9 1.95 -4.18 0.21
N ARG A 10 2.23 -3.08 -0.49
CA ARG A 10 1.52 -1.81 -0.34
C ARG A 10 1.29 -1.23 -1.72
N ALA A 11 0.10 -0.70 -1.92
CA ALA A 11 -0.28 0.04 -3.11
C ALA A 11 -1.17 1.21 -2.72
N THR A 12 -1.36 2.17 -3.63
CA THR A 12 -2.15 3.38 -3.38
C THR A 12 -3.66 3.12 -3.27
N ASN A 13 -4.15 2.01 -3.82
CA ASN A 13 -5.53 1.58 -3.72
C ASN A 13 -5.63 0.05 -3.78
N SER A 14 -6.76 -0.47 -3.32
CA SER A 14 -7.03 -1.90 -3.27
C SER A 14 -6.95 -2.60 -4.63
N GLU A 15 -7.29 -1.90 -5.72
CA GLU A 15 -7.19 -2.47 -7.07
C GLU A 15 -5.73 -2.70 -7.48
N SER A 16 -4.89 -1.70 -7.27
CA SER A 16 -3.45 -1.79 -7.55
C SER A 16 -2.77 -2.82 -6.66
N LEU A 17 -3.25 -3.00 -5.42
CA LEU A 17 -2.78 -4.04 -4.50
C LEU A 17 -3.07 -5.44 -5.07
N ARG A 18 -4.30 -5.71 -5.50
CA ARG A 18 -4.66 -7.00 -6.13
C ARG A 18 -3.83 -7.30 -7.38
N GLN A 19 -3.55 -6.27 -8.19
CA GLN A 19 -2.69 -6.44 -9.36
C GLN A 19 -1.24 -6.76 -8.97
N LEU A 20 -0.72 -6.14 -7.90
CA LEU A 20 0.61 -6.43 -7.37
C LEU A 20 0.70 -7.87 -6.82
N GLU A 21 -0.31 -8.30 -6.08
CA GLU A 21 -0.44 -9.67 -5.56
C GLU A 21 -0.42 -10.71 -6.67
N SER A 22 -1.22 -10.49 -7.73
CA SER A 22 -1.26 -11.38 -8.89
C SER A 22 0.11 -11.52 -9.57
N ARG A 23 0.86 -10.41 -9.72
CA ARG A 23 2.22 -10.45 -10.28
C ARG A 23 3.20 -11.19 -9.38
N MET A 24 3.17 -10.93 -8.07
CA MET A 24 4.05 -11.61 -7.13
C MET A 24 3.77 -13.11 -7.07
N ALA A 25 2.51 -13.52 -7.04
CA ALA A 25 2.11 -14.92 -7.12
C ALA A 25 2.65 -15.59 -8.40
N GLY A 26 2.55 -14.91 -9.55
CA GLY A 26 3.14 -15.36 -10.81
C GLY A 26 4.66 -15.55 -10.74
N CYS A 27 5.39 -14.62 -10.08
CA CYS A 27 6.83 -14.75 -9.89
C CYS A 27 7.21 -15.94 -9.00
N PHE A 28 6.48 -16.18 -7.91
CA PHE A 28 6.73 -17.34 -7.04
C PHE A 28 6.47 -18.65 -7.75
N ALA A 29 5.34 -18.75 -8.47
CA ALA A 29 5.01 -19.92 -9.28
C ALA A 29 6.06 -20.20 -10.36
N ALA A 30 6.52 -19.16 -11.07
CA ALA A 30 7.57 -19.31 -12.07
C ALA A 30 8.89 -19.80 -11.46
N GLY A 31 9.29 -19.26 -10.31
CA GLY A 31 10.50 -19.68 -9.60
C GLY A 31 10.44 -21.13 -9.13
N ALA A 32 9.28 -21.55 -8.61
CA ALA A 32 9.04 -22.92 -8.19
C ALA A 32 9.17 -23.91 -9.37
N VAL A 33 8.51 -23.61 -10.49
CA VAL A 33 8.63 -24.41 -11.72
C VAL A 33 10.07 -24.48 -12.23
N ALA A 34 10.78 -23.36 -12.27
CA ALA A 34 12.14 -23.29 -12.80
C ALA A 34 13.16 -24.07 -11.96
N THR A 35 12.93 -24.20 -10.66
CA THR A 35 13.84 -24.87 -9.72
C THR A 35 13.40 -26.28 -9.32
N GLY A 36 12.18 -26.68 -9.70
CA GLY A 36 11.57 -27.95 -9.30
C GLY A 36 11.25 -28.00 -7.80
N CYS A 37 11.09 -26.85 -7.14
CA CYS A 37 10.67 -26.78 -5.75
C CYS A 37 9.16 -26.54 -5.64
N GLU A 38 8.63 -26.81 -4.44
CA GLU A 38 7.28 -26.41 -4.05
C GLU A 38 7.34 -25.07 -3.32
N HIS A 39 6.25 -24.30 -3.39
CA HIS A 39 6.07 -23.07 -2.63
C HIS A 39 4.64 -22.95 -2.12
N ASP A 40 4.49 -22.28 -0.97
CA ASP A 40 3.19 -21.94 -0.39
C ASP A 40 3.23 -20.47 0.04
N VAL A 41 2.10 -19.78 -0.13
CA VAL A 41 1.93 -18.37 0.27
C VAL A 41 0.63 -18.24 1.04
N SER A 42 0.74 -17.84 2.30
CA SER A 42 -0.39 -17.65 3.20
C SER A 42 -0.49 -16.21 3.69
N GLU A 43 -1.70 -15.68 3.82
CA GLU A 43 -1.92 -14.39 4.49
C GLU A 43 -1.52 -14.47 5.97
N THR A 44 -0.77 -13.47 6.44
CA THR A 44 -0.34 -13.39 7.86
C THR A 44 -1.07 -12.30 8.64
N ALA A 45 -1.84 -11.45 7.96
CA ALA A 45 -2.63 -10.36 8.52
C ALA A 45 -3.74 -9.97 7.52
N PRO A 46 -4.85 -9.36 7.99
CA PRO A 46 -5.90 -8.85 7.12
C PRO A 46 -5.38 -7.78 6.16
N ALA A 47 -5.97 -7.71 4.96
CA ALA A 47 -5.75 -6.59 4.05
C ALA A 47 -6.47 -5.34 4.57
N TYR A 48 -5.70 -4.26 4.79
CA TYR A 48 -6.26 -2.95 5.11
C TYR A 48 -6.60 -2.20 3.83
N ALA A 49 -7.78 -1.57 3.82
CA ALA A 49 -8.17 -0.67 2.74
C ALA A 49 -7.30 0.60 2.73
N GLU A 50 -7.23 1.24 1.59
CA GLU A 50 -6.57 2.54 1.44
C GLU A 50 -7.19 3.61 2.35
N LEU A 51 -6.35 4.53 2.84
CA LEU A 51 -6.84 5.73 3.49
C LEU A 51 -7.35 6.71 2.43
N ALA A 52 -8.62 7.10 2.55
CA ALA A 52 -9.26 8.08 1.68
C ALA A 52 -9.66 9.31 2.51
N PRO A 53 -8.82 10.35 2.59
CA PRO A 53 -9.17 11.58 3.28
C PRO A 53 -10.40 12.23 2.66
N ASP A 54 -11.31 12.68 3.52
CA ASP A 54 -12.41 13.52 3.09
C ASP A 54 -11.87 14.92 2.71
N PRO A 55 -12.14 15.41 1.47
CA PRO A 55 -11.61 16.69 1.02
C PRO A 55 -12.05 17.89 1.87
N TRP A 56 -13.28 17.86 2.38
CA TRP A 56 -13.79 18.96 3.22
C TRP A 56 -13.09 18.98 4.58
N LEU A 57 -12.86 17.82 5.18
CA LEU A 57 -12.13 17.71 6.45
C LEU A 57 -10.67 18.12 6.29
N ALA A 58 -10.01 17.68 5.21
CA ALA A 58 -8.62 18.06 4.91
C ALA A 58 -8.48 19.59 4.78
N GLU A 59 -9.41 20.25 4.07
CA GLU A 59 -9.41 21.71 3.94
C GLU A 59 -9.68 22.42 5.28
N THR A 60 -10.58 21.87 6.10
CA THR A 60 -10.85 22.42 7.43
C THR A 60 -9.60 22.37 8.33
N VAL A 61 -8.87 21.26 8.32
CA VAL A 61 -7.60 21.11 9.06
C VAL A 61 -6.53 22.06 8.53
N ARG A 62 -6.45 22.23 7.21
CA ARG A 62 -5.53 23.16 6.55
C ARG A 62 -5.77 24.61 6.96
N ALA A 63 -7.02 25.05 7.01
CA ALA A 63 -7.38 26.39 7.47
C ALA A 63 -6.91 26.62 8.93
N GLU A 64 -7.10 25.62 9.81
CA GLU A 64 -6.64 25.69 11.19
C GLU A 64 -5.12 25.70 11.32
N MET A 65 -4.41 24.92 10.49
CA MET A 65 -2.95 24.96 10.41
C MET A 65 -2.45 26.37 10.09
N LEU A 66 -3.03 27.03 9.08
CA LEU A 66 -2.69 28.40 8.71
C LEU A 66 -2.98 29.39 9.85
N ARG A 67 -4.14 29.25 10.50
CA ARG A 67 -4.56 30.13 11.62
C ARG A 67 -3.57 30.10 12.78
N VAL A 68 -2.96 28.95 13.07
CA VAL A 68 -1.95 28.81 14.13
C VAL A 68 -0.50 29.00 13.63
N GLY A 69 -0.32 29.55 12.43
CA GLY A 69 0.98 29.92 11.89
C GLY A 69 1.79 28.75 11.33
N ARG A 70 1.15 27.65 10.92
CA ARG A 70 1.80 26.52 10.23
C ARG A 70 1.68 26.69 8.71
N SER A 71 2.56 25.99 7.98
CA SER A 71 2.62 26.01 6.52
C SER A 71 2.35 24.61 5.96
N PRO A 72 1.08 24.25 5.69
CA PRO A 72 0.75 22.96 5.12
C PRO A 72 1.22 22.87 3.66
N VAL A 73 1.55 21.65 3.20
CA VAL A 73 1.88 21.39 1.79
C VAL A 73 0.68 21.72 0.90
N PRO A 74 0.86 22.16 -0.37
CA PRO A 74 -0.26 22.37 -1.29
C PRO A 74 -1.20 21.16 -1.42
N SER A 75 -2.48 21.39 -1.74
CA SER A 75 -3.51 20.34 -1.75
C SER A 75 -3.31 19.29 -2.86
N ASP A 76 -2.76 19.70 -4.01
CA ASP A 76 -2.34 18.82 -5.10
C ASP A 76 -1.18 17.91 -4.68
N VAL A 77 -0.24 18.45 -3.91
CA VAL A 77 0.86 17.68 -3.34
C VAL A 77 0.34 16.70 -2.29
N GLU A 78 -0.53 17.13 -1.39
CA GLU A 78 -1.17 16.27 -0.38
C GLU A 78 -1.87 15.06 -1.00
N ALA A 79 -2.68 15.29 -2.05
CA ALA A 79 -3.43 14.25 -2.73
C ALA A 79 -2.54 13.25 -3.50
N SER A 80 -1.30 13.63 -3.83
CA SER A 80 -0.35 12.79 -4.56
C SER A 80 0.47 11.85 -3.65
N LEU A 81 0.47 12.11 -2.34
CA LEU A 81 1.29 11.35 -1.40
C LEU A 81 0.57 10.06 -0.99
N PRO A 82 1.26 8.91 -1.01
CA PRO A 82 0.67 7.67 -0.51
C PRO A 82 0.44 7.78 0.99
N LEU A 83 -0.82 7.86 1.38
CA LEU A 83 -1.24 7.75 2.76
C LEU A 83 -1.27 6.26 3.07
N GLY A 84 -0.22 5.79 3.75
CA GLY A 84 -0.01 4.36 3.99
C GLY A 84 -1.24 3.67 4.60
N SER A 85 -1.38 2.37 4.33
CA SER A 85 -2.33 1.48 5.00
C SER A 85 -1.82 0.86 6.29
#